data_AF-A0A532DS00-F1
#
_entry.id   AF-A0A532DS00-F1
#
_cell.length_a   1.000
_cell.length_b   1.000
_cell.length_c   1.000
_cell.angle_alpha   90.00
_cell.angle_beta   90.00
_cell.angle_gamma   90.00
#
_symmetry.space_group_name_H-M   'P 1'
#
loop_
_entity.id
_entity.type
_entity.pdbx_description
1 polymer ?
#
loop_
_entity_poly.entity_id
_entity_poly.type
_entity_poly.pdbx_seq_one_letter_code
_entity_poly.pdbx_strand_id
1 'polypeptide(L)'
;VVLYASTLVTIVVGLWASGKEAIDGTMTAFGWVYNFMMVPLQGTMFAILAFFIASAAYRSFRARSREAAVLLVAAVIVMMGRVPLGEYLIPISGDISQWILNVLNASVRRAILIGVSLGAVALSFKIIFGVERSYLGGGKE
;
A
#
# COMPACT_ATOMS: atom_id res chain seq x y z
N VAL A 1 -22.98 -8.86 -9.26
CA VAL A 1 -23.24 -10.11 -10.01
C VAL A 1 -22.01 -10.59 -10.76
N VAL A 2 -21.41 -9.78 -11.64
CA VAL A 2 -20.20 -10.15 -12.41
C VAL A 2 -19.02 -10.54 -11.51
N LEU A 3 -18.78 -9.80 -10.41
CA LEU A 3 -17.75 -10.14 -9.43
C LEU A 3 -17.96 -11.55 -8.84
N TYR A 4 -19.14 -11.82 -8.30
CA TYR A 4 -19.47 -13.13 -7.72
C TYR A 4 -19.39 -14.27 -8.74
N ALA A 5 -19.81 -14.03 -9.99
CA ALA A 5 -19.67 -15.00 -11.07
C ALA A 5 -18.19 -15.28 -11.39
N SER A 6 -17.34 -14.23 -11.49
CA SER A 6 -15.91 -14.40 -11.70
C SER A 6 -15.21 -15.14 -10.56
N THR A 7 -15.60 -14.89 -9.30
CA THR A 7 -15.08 -15.64 -8.14
C THR A 7 -15.41 -17.12 -8.23
N LEU A 8 -16.65 -17.47 -8.59
CA LEU A 8 -17.06 -18.86 -8.77
C LEU A 8 -16.31 -19.54 -9.92
N VAL A 9 -16.13 -18.85 -11.05
CA VAL A 9 -15.37 -19.36 -12.20
C VAL A 9 -13.92 -19.64 -11.82
N THR A 10 -13.24 -18.71 -11.13
CA THR A 10 -11.85 -18.91 -10.70
C THR A 10 -11.72 -20.06 -9.70
N ILE A 11 -12.70 -20.27 -8.80
CA ILE A 11 -12.70 -21.41 -7.88
C ILE A 11 -12.86 -22.73 -8.64
N VAL A 12 -13.80 -22.82 -9.59
CA VAL A 12 -14.02 -24.02 -10.39
C VAL A 12 -12.80 -24.36 -11.25
N VAL A 13 -12.19 -23.36 -11.89
CA VAL A 13 -10.97 -23.53 -12.70
C VAL A 13 -9.77 -23.93 -11.83
N GLY A 14 -9.65 -23.36 -10.62
CA GLY A 14 -8.60 -23.72 -9.66
C GLY A 14 -8.74 -25.15 -9.13
N LEU A 15 -9.96 -25.60 -8.82
CA LEU A 15 -10.24 -26.98 -8.42
C LEU A 15 -9.96 -27.98 -9.54
N TRP A 16 -10.32 -27.63 -10.78
CA TRP A 16 -10.05 -28.47 -11.95
C TRP A 16 -8.55 -28.61 -12.25
N ALA A 17 -7.76 -27.55 -12.02
CA ALA A 17 -6.30 -27.56 -12.15
C ALA A 17 -5.56 -28.12 -10.91
N SER A 18 -6.26 -28.65 -9.90
CA SER A 18 -5.70 -29.07 -8.61
C SER A 18 -4.82 -28.00 -7.93
N GLY A 19 -5.12 -26.72 -8.19
CA GLY A 19 -4.37 -25.57 -7.69
C GLY A 19 -2.97 -25.39 -8.28
N LYS A 20 -2.60 -26.12 -9.33
CA LYS A 20 -1.28 -26.00 -9.97
C LYS A 20 -1.32 -25.02 -11.14
N GLU A 21 -0.46 -24.00 -11.10
CA GLU A 21 -0.30 -22.99 -12.16
C GLU A 21 0.34 -23.57 -13.44
N ALA A 22 1.10 -24.66 -13.31
CA ALA A 22 1.70 -25.40 -14.42
C ALA A 22 1.81 -26.90 -14.08
N ILE A 23 1.55 -27.75 -15.07
CA ILE A 23 1.77 -29.20 -15.00
C ILE A 23 2.59 -29.57 -16.24
N ASP A 24 3.75 -30.19 -16.05
CA ASP A 24 4.70 -30.59 -17.13
C ASP A 24 5.00 -29.49 -18.16
N GLY A 25 5.29 -28.27 -17.68
CA GLY A 25 5.65 -27.14 -18.54
C GLY A 25 4.50 -26.57 -19.38
N THR A 26 3.31 -27.16 -19.30
CA THR A 26 2.10 -26.66 -19.96
C THR A 26 1.30 -25.83 -18.95
N MET A 27 0.95 -24.60 -19.34
CA MET A 27 0.19 -23.68 -18.51
C MET A 27 -1.24 -24.19 -18.34
N THR A 28 -1.70 -24.31 -17.10
CA THR A 28 -3.09 -24.68 -16.83
C THR A 28 -4.02 -23.50 -17.10
N ALA A 29 -5.32 -23.75 -17.25
CA ALA A 29 -6.31 -22.68 -17.39
C ALA A 29 -6.26 -21.69 -16.21
N PHE A 30 -5.88 -22.17 -15.01
CA PHE A 30 -5.63 -21.33 -13.84
C PHE A 30 -4.38 -20.46 -14.00
N GLY A 31 -3.26 -21.07 -14.42
CA GLY A 31 -2.00 -20.37 -14.74
C GLY A 31 -2.14 -19.26 -15.78
N TRP A 32 -2.99 -19.46 -16.77
CA TRP A 32 -3.26 -18.47 -17.81
C TRP A 32 -4.01 -17.25 -17.24
N VAL A 33 -5.11 -17.50 -16.51
CA VAL A 33 -5.88 -16.42 -15.86
C VAL A 33 -5.02 -15.67 -14.84
N TYR A 34 -4.19 -16.37 -14.07
CA TYR A 34 -3.29 -15.75 -13.11
C TYR A 34 -2.26 -14.83 -13.78
N ASN A 35 -1.50 -15.34 -14.77
CA ASN A 35 -0.40 -14.59 -15.39
C ASN A 35 -0.87 -13.47 -16.32
N PHE A 36 -1.97 -13.65 -17.05
CA PHE A 36 -2.41 -12.68 -18.06
C PHE A 36 -3.51 -11.74 -17.56
N MET A 37 -4.19 -12.06 -16.46
CA MET A 37 -5.24 -11.22 -15.91
C MET A 37 -4.86 -10.71 -14.52
N MET A 38 -4.50 -11.60 -13.59
CA MET A 38 -4.28 -11.19 -12.20
C MET A 38 -2.98 -10.40 -12.01
N VAL A 39 -1.87 -10.88 -12.57
CA VAL A 39 -0.55 -10.21 -12.44
C VAL A 39 -0.55 -8.80 -13.07
N PRO A 40 -1.05 -8.57 -14.29
CA PRO A 40 -1.08 -7.23 -14.87
C PRO A 40 -2.02 -6.28 -14.12
N LEU A 41 -3.18 -6.76 -13.65
CA LEU A 41 -4.11 -5.95 -12.85
C LEU A 41 -3.51 -5.51 -11.51
N GLN A 42 -2.76 -6.40 -10.84
CA GLN A 42 -2.00 -6.02 -9.65
C GLN A 42 -0.89 -5.03 -10.01
N GLY A 43 -0.19 -5.26 -11.13
CA GLY A 43 0.84 -4.37 -11.66
C GLY A 43 0.33 -2.94 -11.90
N THR A 44 -0.84 -2.77 -12.52
CA THR A 44 -1.42 -1.44 -12.75
C THR A 44 -1.79 -0.74 -11.45
N MET A 45 -2.33 -1.48 -10.47
CA MET A 45 -2.63 -0.94 -9.14
C MET A 45 -1.37 -0.43 -8.44
N PHE A 46 -0.30 -1.23 -8.41
CA PHE A 46 0.99 -0.81 -7.84
C PHE A 46 1.63 0.34 -8.61
N ALA A 47 1.56 0.34 -9.95
CA ALA A 47 2.09 1.42 -10.78
C ALA A 47 1.38 2.76 -10.50
N ILE A 48 0.05 2.75 -10.41
CA ILE A 48 -0.74 3.93 -10.07
C ILE A 48 -0.41 4.42 -8.66
N LEU A 49 -0.30 3.53 -7.68
CA LEU A 49 0.11 3.88 -6.32
C LEU A 49 1.51 4.50 -6.30
N ALA A 50 2.48 3.90 -6.99
CA ALA A 50 3.83 4.42 -7.09
C ALA A 50 3.85 5.84 -7.71
N PHE A 51 3.09 6.06 -8.79
CA PHE A 51 2.96 7.38 -9.41
C PHE A 51 2.37 8.43 -8.45
N PHE A 52 1.30 8.10 -7.73
CA PHE A 52 0.69 9.04 -6.77
C PHE A 52 1.60 9.33 -5.58
N ILE A 53 2.29 8.32 -5.04
CA ILE A 53 3.26 8.49 -3.96
C ILE A 53 4.40 9.39 -4.42
N ALA A 54 4.98 9.13 -5.60
CA ALA A 54 6.05 9.94 -6.16
C ALA A 54 5.61 11.41 -6.40
N SER A 55 4.41 11.62 -6.94
CA SER A 55 3.83 12.95 -7.18
C SER A 55 3.55 13.71 -5.88
N ALA A 56 3.04 13.04 -4.85
CA ALA A 56 2.87 13.63 -3.52
C ALA A 56 4.22 13.96 -2.87
N ALA A 57 5.17 13.02 -2.92
CA ALA A 57 6.51 13.16 -2.39
C ALA A 57 7.28 14.32 -3.04
N TYR A 58 7.24 14.45 -4.37
CA TYR A 58 7.87 15.57 -5.07
C TYR A 58 7.31 16.92 -4.62
N ARG A 59 5.99 16.99 -4.42
CA ARG A 59 5.34 18.20 -3.90
C ARG A 59 5.71 18.49 -2.44
N SER A 60 5.91 17.47 -1.60
CA SER A 60 6.26 17.63 -0.19
C SER A 60 7.76 17.78 0.10
N PHE A 61 8.63 17.29 -0.78
CA PHE A 61 10.10 17.32 -0.63
C PHE A 61 10.78 18.47 -1.38
N ARG A 62 10.03 19.29 -2.13
CA ARG A 62 10.57 20.54 -2.68
C ARG A 62 10.98 21.44 -1.51
N ALA A 63 12.29 21.60 -1.30
CA ALA A 63 12.93 22.27 -0.15
C ALA A 63 12.56 23.76 -0.04
N ARG A 64 11.32 24.01 0.37
CA ARG A 64 10.74 25.34 0.60
C ARG A 64 10.61 25.63 2.10
N SER A 65 10.70 24.61 2.95
CA SER A 65 10.60 24.74 4.42
C SER A 65 11.69 23.94 5.13
N ARG A 66 11.95 24.28 6.40
CA ARG A 66 12.98 23.61 7.23
C ARG A 66 12.63 22.14 7.46
N GLU A 67 11.34 21.84 7.57
CA GLU A 67 10.81 20.50 7.77
C GLU A 67 11.02 19.62 6.52
N ALA A 68 10.75 20.17 5.33
CA ALA A 68 10.99 19.49 4.06
C ALA A 68 12.49 19.17 3.85
N ALA A 69 13.38 20.05 4.31
CA ALA A 69 14.82 19.82 4.24
C ALA A 69 15.26 18.63 5.13
N VAL A 70 14.73 18.52 6.34
CA VAL A 70 15.00 17.38 7.23
C VAL A 70 14.52 16.07 6.59
N LEU A 71 13.33 16.08 5.99
CA LEU A 71 12.80 14.92 5.28
C LEU A 71 13.63 14.54 4.05
N LEU A 72 14.12 15.55 3.30
CA LEU A 72 14.99 15.33 2.14
C LEU A 72 16.31 14.68 2.55
N VAL A 73 16.95 15.15 3.62
CA VAL A 73 18.19 14.57 4.15
C VAL A 73 17.97 13.12 4.61
N ALA A 74 16.89 12.88 5.35
CA ALA A 74 16.53 11.52 5.77
C ALA A 74 16.30 10.59 4.56
N ALA A 75 15.64 11.07 3.50
CA ALA A 75 15.41 10.29 2.29
C ALA A 75 16.72 9.96 1.56
N VAL A 76 17.67 10.90 1.47
CA VAL A 76 18.99 10.66 0.86
C VAL A 76 19.76 9.58 1.63
N ILE A 77 19.77 9.66 2.97
CA ILE A 77 20.44 8.67 3.82
C ILE A 77 19.83 7.28 3.60
N VAL A 78 18.50 7.16 3.64
CA VAL A 78 17.79 5.88 3.47
C VAL A 78 18.00 5.28 2.07
N MET A 79 17.98 6.11 1.03
CA MET A 79 18.21 5.65 -0.34
C MET A 79 19.66 5.16 -0.52
N MET A 80 20.63 5.83 0.11
CA MET A 80 22.03 5.41 0.05
C MET A 80 22.27 4.04 0.69
N GLY A 81 21.67 3.76 1.86
CA GLY A 81 21.81 2.46 2.52
C GLY A 81 21.02 1.31 1.88
N ARG A 82 20.17 1.57 0.88
CA ARG A 82 19.41 0.54 0.13
C ARG A 82 20.01 0.23 -1.24
N VAL A 83 20.94 1.05 -1.73
CA VAL A 83 21.62 0.85 -3.02
C VAL A 83 22.91 0.05 -2.78
N PRO A 84 23.16 -1.05 -3.51
CA PRO A 84 24.38 -1.87 -3.33
C PRO A 84 25.69 -1.09 -3.46
N LEU A 85 25.72 -0.04 -4.29
CA LEU A 85 26.87 0.87 -4.44
C LEU A 85 27.08 1.81 -3.24
N GLY A 86 26.06 2.05 -2.42
CA GLY A 86 26.14 2.94 -1.26
C GLY A 86 26.95 2.33 -0.11
N GLU A 87 26.90 1.01 0.05
CA GLU A 87 27.65 0.29 1.09
C GLU A 87 29.16 0.29 0.83
N TYR A 88 29.58 0.28 -0.45
CA TYR A 88 30.98 0.42 -0.84
C TYR A 88 31.54 1.83 -0.56
N LEU A 89 30.71 2.86 -0.58
CA LEU A 89 31.15 4.25 -0.37
C LEU A 89 31.09 4.66 1.11
N ILE A 90 30.05 4.24 1.84
CA ILE A 90 29.87 4.54 3.27
C ILE A 90 29.28 3.30 3.97
N PRO A 91 30.10 2.49 4.66
CA PRO A 91 29.66 1.24 5.31
C PRO A 91 28.57 1.45 6.37
N ILE A 92 28.55 2.62 7.02
CA ILE A 92 27.58 2.96 8.09
C ILE A 92 26.18 3.32 7.55
N SER A 93 26.05 3.58 6.24
CA SER A 93 24.79 4.04 5.64
C SER A 93 23.67 2.99 5.74
N GLY A 94 24.03 1.70 5.70
CA GLY A 94 23.09 0.59 5.85
C GLY A 94 22.44 0.54 7.24
N ASP A 95 23.25 0.60 8.30
CA ASP A 95 22.78 0.53 9.69
C ASP A 95 21.85 1.68 10.07
N ILE A 96 22.20 2.91 9.67
CA ILE A 96 21.35 4.09 9.91
C ILE A 96 20.02 3.95 9.15
N SER A 97 20.07 3.49 7.90
CA SER A 97 18.86 3.26 7.09
C SER A 97 17.97 2.19 7.71
N GLN A 98 18.55 1.11 8.21
CA GLN A 98 17.83 0.05 8.92
C GLN A 98 17.21 0.57 10.22
N TRP A 99 17.93 1.38 11.00
CA TRP A 99 17.39 1.97 12.22
C TRP A 99 16.19 2.89 11.92
N ILE A 100 16.30 3.76 10.91
CA ILE A 100 15.18 4.61 10.46
C ILE A 100 13.98 3.75 10.06
N LEU A 101 14.20 2.70 9.26
CA LEU A 101 13.11 1.87 8.76
C LEU A 101 12.51 0.93 9.82
N ASN A 102 13.28 0.47 10.80
CA ASN A 102 12.78 -0.49 11.79
C ASN A 102 12.23 0.20 13.04
N VAL A 103 12.82 1.30 13.48
CA VAL A 103 12.38 2.01 14.69
C VAL A 103 11.35 3.08 14.36
N LEU A 104 11.67 4.01 13.44
CA LEU A 104 10.81 5.14 13.16
C LEU A 104 9.54 4.71 12.40
N ASN A 105 9.68 3.89 11.36
CA ASN A 105 8.52 3.41 10.60
C ASN A 105 7.57 2.57 11.48
N ALA A 106 8.10 1.64 12.29
CA ALA A 106 7.27 0.81 13.16
C ALA A 106 6.51 1.66 14.20
N SER A 107 7.15 2.69 14.76
CA SER A 107 6.52 3.61 15.71
C SER A 107 5.43 4.44 15.05
N VAL A 108 5.71 5.04 13.88
CA VAL A 108 4.74 5.85 13.12
C VAL A 108 3.54 5.01 12.69
N ARG A 109 3.77 3.80 12.16
CA ARG A 109 2.70 2.89 11.77
C ARG A 109 1.75 2.58 12.93
N ARG A 110 2.29 2.32 14.12
CA ARG A 110 1.48 2.09 15.33
C ARG A 110 0.70 3.34 15.73
N ALA A 111 1.33 4.51 15.71
CA ALA A 111 0.66 5.77 16.01
C ALA A 111 -0.51 6.06 15.05
N ILE A 112 -0.32 5.85 13.75
CA ILE A 112 -1.38 6.00 12.74
C ILE A 112 -2.52 5.01 13.01
N LEU A 113 -2.21 3.74 13.29
CA LEU A 113 -3.24 2.73 13.58
C LEU A 113 -4.07 3.10 14.79
N ILE A 114 -3.45 3.59 15.86
CA ILE A 114 -4.14 4.05 17.08
C ILE A 114 -4.97 5.31 16.78
N GLY A 115 -4.41 6.26 16.03
CA GLY A 115 -5.12 7.49 15.67
C GLY A 115 -6.35 7.23 14.80
N VAL A 116 -6.22 6.37 13.79
CA VAL A 116 -7.32 5.98 12.90
C VAL A 116 -8.39 5.20 13.66
N SER A 117 -8.01 4.27 14.53
CA SER A 117 -8.99 3.51 15.31
C SER A 117 -9.76 4.39 16.29
N LEU A 118 -9.07 5.30 16.99
CA LEU A 118 -9.71 6.27 17.87
C LEU A 118 -10.63 7.22 17.09
N GLY A 119 -10.20 7.68 15.93
CA GLY A 119 -11.02 8.51 15.03
C GLY A 119 -12.29 7.80 14.56
N ALA A 120 -12.19 6.51 14.21
CA ALA A 120 -13.34 5.69 13.84
C ALA A 120 -14.32 5.49 15.02
N VAL A 121 -13.81 5.32 16.24
CA VAL A 121 -14.63 5.23 17.45
C VAL A 121 -15.34 6.57 17.72
N ALA A 122 -14.63 7.69 17.58
CA ALA A 122 -15.21 9.03 17.74
C ALA A 122 -16.31 9.32 16.71
N LEU A 123 -16.09 8.94 15.44
CA LEU A 123 -17.12 9.01 14.40
C LEU A 123 -18.34 8.16 14.75
N SER A 124 -18.12 6.94 15.22
CA SER A 124 -19.20 6.04 15.64
C SER A 124 -20.04 6.64 16.78
N PHE A 125 -19.41 7.26 17.78
CA PHE A 125 -20.12 7.99 18.82
C PHE A 125 -20.94 9.17 18.26
N LYS A 126 -20.37 9.94 17.34
CA LYS A 126 -21.05 11.08 16.72
C LYS A 126 -22.31 10.68 15.94
N ILE A 127 -22.26 9.49 15.31
CA ILE A 127 -23.42 8.87 14.64
C ILE A 127 -24.46 8.42 15.67
N ILE A 128 -24.06 7.70 16.72
CA ILE A 128 -24.98 7.19 17.76
C ILE A 128 -25.69 8.33 18.49
N PHE A 129 -24.97 9.40 18.84
CA PHE A 129 -25.56 10.57 19.50
C PHE A 129 -26.33 11.50 18.54
N GLY A 130 -26.45 11.15 17.25
CA GLY A 130 -27.27 11.88 16.28
C GLY A 130 -26.78 13.29 15.95
N VAL A 131 -25.53 13.62 16.32
CA VAL A 131 -24.90 14.91 16.01
C VAL A 131 -24.59 14.99 14.51
N GLU A 132 -24.25 13.86 13.88
CA GLU A 132 -24.16 13.74 12.43
C GLU A 132 -25.49 13.32 11.80
N ARG A 133 -26.31 14.31 11.42
CA ARG A 133 -27.60 14.09 10.72
C ARG A 133 -27.44 13.57 9.28
N SER A 134 -26.21 13.50 8.75
CA SER A 134 -25.92 13.13 7.36
C SER A 134 -26.35 11.68 7.03
N TYR A 135 -26.40 10.78 8.01
CA TYR A 135 -26.83 9.39 7.81
C TYR A 135 -28.35 9.18 7.83
N LEU A 136 -29.16 10.19 8.21
CA LEU A 136 -30.60 10.03 8.43
C LEU A 136 -31.49 10.56 7.27
N GLY A 137 -30.93 10.96 6.12
CA GLY A 137 -31.74 11.24 4.92
C GLY A 137 -32.86 12.28 5.14
N GLY A 138 -32.62 13.28 5.98
CA GLY A 138 -33.61 14.30 6.34
C GLY A 138 -33.59 15.50 5.42
N GLY A 139 -34.20 15.36 4.24
CA GLY A 139 -34.48 16.47 3.33
C GLY A 139 -35.69 16.12 2.47
N LYS A 140 -36.89 16.26 3.04
CA LYS A 140 -38.13 16.34 2.27
C LYS A 140 -38.10 17.65 1.49
N GLU A 141 -37.79 17.56 0.20
CA GLU A 141 -38.64 18.11 -0.86
C GLU A 141 -39.11 16.94 -1.72
#